data_AF-A0A835F794-F1
#
_entry.id   AF-A0A835F794-F1
#
_cell.length_a   1.000
_cell.length_b   1.000
_cell.length_c   1.000
_cell.angle_alpha   90.00
_cell.angle_beta   90.00
_cell.angle_gamma   90.00
#
_symmetry.space_group_name_H-M   'P 1'
#
loop_
_entity.id
_entity.type
_entity.pdbx_description
1 polymer ?
#
loop_
_entity_poly.entity_id
_entity_poly.type
_entity_poly.pdbx_seq_one_letter_code
_entity_poly.pdbx_strand_id
1 'polypeptide(L)'
;MNLAIQRAKTINHLLAGCVFARQFWHGILSLFGLQEITPLAGELDFFTWWKQATDRLPYALQQGFNTLTRNNRVFNNVEPRVNRTLILAQEEVEFWMLAGAKGLSALVAIRLPG
;
A
#
# COMPACT_ATOMS: atom_id res chain seq x y z
N MET A 1 -3.18 3.52 -25.96
CA MET A 1 -2.78 2.81 -24.73
C MET A 1 -4.06 2.36 -24.01
N ASN A 2 -4.26 1.06 -23.78
CA ASN A 2 -5.55 0.56 -23.27
C ASN A 2 -5.75 0.86 -21.77
N LEU A 3 -7.01 0.90 -21.32
CA LEU A 3 -7.39 1.19 -19.92
C LEU A 3 -6.87 0.14 -18.92
N ALA A 4 -6.67 -1.11 -19.34
CA ALA A 4 -6.15 -2.18 -18.48
C ALA A 4 -4.67 -1.95 -18.10
N ILE A 5 -3.85 -1.46 -19.03
CA ILE A 5 -2.44 -1.13 -18.81
C ILE A 5 -2.33 0.08 -17.87
N GLN A 6 -3.20 1.08 -18.03
CA GLN A 6 -3.24 2.22 -17.11
C GLN A 6 -3.63 1.80 -15.69
N ARG A 7 -4.67 0.97 -15.53
CA ARG A 7 -5.06 0.43 -14.23
C ARG A 7 -3.94 -0.38 -13.58
N ALA A 8 -3.26 -1.26 -14.32
CA ALA A 8 -2.14 -2.03 -13.82
C ALA A 8 -0.96 -1.14 -13.37
N LYS A 9 -0.62 -0.11 -14.15
CA LYS A 9 0.42 0.88 -13.78
C LYS A 9 0.04 1.66 -12.52
N THR A 10 -1.21 2.12 -12.41
CA THR A 10 -1.69 2.84 -11.22
C THR A 10 -1.66 1.95 -9.97
N ILE A 11 -2.12 0.70 -10.08
CA ILE A 11 -2.09 -0.26 -8.97
C ILE A 11 -0.65 -0.53 -8.52
N ASN A 12 0.28 -0.78 -9.45
CA ASN A 12 1.69 -0.98 -9.12
C ASN A 12 2.31 0.25 -8.46
N HIS A 13 1.98 1.44 -8.94
CA HIS A 13 2.42 2.69 -8.32
C HIS A 13 1.90 2.81 -6.88
N LEU A 14 0.61 2.54 -6.64
CA LEU A 14 0.02 2.60 -5.30
C LEU A 14 0.57 1.54 -4.34
N LEU A 15 0.94 0.36 -4.85
CA LEU A 15 1.37 -0.76 -4.00
C LEU A 15 2.88 -0.78 -3.70
N ALA A 16 3.72 -0.26 -4.59
CA ALA A 16 5.18 -0.28 -4.40
C ALA A 16 5.90 0.93 -5.03
N GLY A 17 5.34 1.52 -6.10
CA GLY A 17 6.05 2.51 -6.91
C GLY A 17 6.01 3.95 -6.38
N CYS A 18 5.09 4.32 -5.50
CA CYS A 18 4.99 5.66 -4.93
C CYS A 18 5.83 5.80 -3.65
N VAL A 19 6.19 7.04 -3.30
CA VAL A 19 6.99 7.31 -2.09
C VAL A 19 6.28 6.79 -0.83
N PHE A 20 4.97 7.01 -0.75
CA PHE A 20 4.14 6.54 0.36
C PHE A 20 4.20 5.02 0.53
N ALA A 21 4.00 4.25 -0.56
CA ALA A 21 4.02 2.79 -0.52
C ALA A 21 5.38 2.25 -0.03
N ARG A 22 6.49 2.84 -0.48
CA ARG A 22 7.82 2.46 -0.01
C ARG A 22 8.03 2.77 1.47
N GLN A 23 7.60 3.94 1.93
CA GLN A 23 7.66 4.31 3.35
C GLN A 23 6.82 3.38 4.21
N PHE A 24 5.62 3.03 3.75
CA PHE A 24 4.73 2.07 4.40
C PHE A 24 5.40 0.70 4.55
N TRP A 25 5.94 0.14 3.46
CA TRP A 25 6.65 -1.14 3.50
C TRP A 25 7.90 -1.08 4.37
N HIS A 26 8.69 0.00 4.30
CA HIS A 26 9.85 0.18 5.16
C HIS A 26 9.45 0.17 6.65
N GLY A 27 8.39 0.90 7.02
CA GLY A 27 7.90 0.95 8.39
C GLY A 27 7.45 -0.41 8.90
N ILE A 28 6.62 -1.12 8.13
CA ILE A 28 6.14 -2.45 8.49
C ILE A 28 7.28 -3.46 8.59
N LEU A 29 8.18 -3.50 7.60
CA LEU A 29 9.29 -4.46 7.55
C LEU A 29 10.31 -4.21 8.66
N SER A 30 10.52 -2.95 9.05
CA SER A 30 11.40 -2.58 10.16
C SER A 30 10.93 -3.16 11.50
N LEU A 31 9.61 -3.37 11.69
CA LEU A 31 9.08 -4.04 12.89
C LEU A 31 9.60 -5.47 13.06
N PHE A 32 10.06 -6.09 11.98
CA PHE A 32 10.57 -7.46 11.94
C PHE A 32 12.06 -7.53 11.60
N GLY A 33 12.77 -6.39 11.50
CA GLY A 33 14.17 -6.33 11.08
C GLY A 33 14.40 -6.67 9.60
N LEU A 34 13.38 -6.51 8.75
CA LEU A 34 13.38 -6.88 7.33
C LEU A 34 13.47 -5.65 6.40
N GLN A 35 13.91 -4.50 6.87
CA GLN A 35 13.96 -3.27 6.08
C GLN A 35 14.79 -3.38 4.79
N GLU A 36 15.76 -4.30 4.73
CA GLU A 36 16.62 -4.56 3.57
C GLU A 36 15.85 -5.09 2.34
N ILE A 37 14.63 -5.60 2.53
CA ILE A 37 13.76 -6.05 1.44
C ILE A 37 12.66 -5.04 1.10
N THR A 38 12.80 -3.78 1.52
CA THR A 38 11.89 -2.68 1.13
C THR A 38 11.95 -2.44 -0.39
N PRO A 39 10.81 -2.19 -1.06
CA PRO A 39 10.82 -1.83 -2.48
C PRO A 39 11.56 -0.50 -2.71
N LEU A 40 12.46 -0.45 -3.69
CA LEU A 40 13.26 0.73 -4.01
C LEU A 40 12.60 1.63 -5.07
N ALA A 41 13.03 2.90 -5.13
CA ALA A 41 12.49 3.85 -6.11
C ALA A 41 12.96 3.50 -7.53
N GLY A 42 12.02 3.43 -8.48
CA GLY A 42 12.33 3.12 -9.88
C GLY A 42 12.57 1.64 -10.17
N GLU A 43 12.58 0.78 -9.15
CA GLU A 43 12.66 -0.66 -9.32
C GLU A 43 11.27 -1.28 -9.27
N LEU A 44 11.03 -2.16 -10.25
CA LEU A 44 10.12 -3.31 -10.23
C LEU A 44 8.65 -3.05 -9.83
N ASP A 45 7.72 -3.62 -10.59
CA ASP A 45 6.32 -3.64 -10.15
C ASP A 45 6.16 -4.46 -8.85
N PHE A 46 5.04 -4.28 -8.16
CA PHE A 46 4.79 -4.91 -6.86
C PHE A 46 5.00 -6.43 -6.88
N PHE A 47 4.55 -7.10 -7.95
CA PHE A 47 4.66 -8.55 -8.05
C PHE A 47 6.12 -8.98 -8.17
N THR A 48 6.89 -8.26 -8.98
CA THR A 48 8.31 -8.56 -9.15
C THR A 48 9.10 -8.31 -7.87
N TRP A 49 8.84 -7.20 -7.15
CA TRP A 49 9.41 -6.96 -5.82
C TRP A 49 9.03 -8.06 -4.82
N TRP A 50 7.74 -8.38 -4.70
CA TRP A 50 7.24 -9.38 -3.76
C TRP A 50 7.90 -10.74 -3.98
N LYS A 51 8.04 -11.17 -5.24
CA LYS A 51 8.69 -12.43 -5.59
C LYS A 51 10.16 -12.44 -5.14
N GLN A 52 10.91 -11.40 -5.51
CA GLN A 52 12.33 -11.30 -5.14
C GLN A 52 12.54 -11.22 -3.63
N ALA A 53 11.69 -10.47 -2.92
CA ALA A 53 11.73 -10.38 -1.47
C ALA A 53 11.46 -11.75 -0.82
N THR A 54 10.49 -12.51 -1.35
CA THR A 54 10.18 -13.87 -0.89
C THR A 54 11.35 -14.82 -1.12
N ASP A 55 11.98 -14.77 -2.30
CA ASP A 55 13.12 -15.63 -2.66
C ASP A 55 14.37 -15.35 -1.80
N ARG A 56 14.52 -14.13 -1.27
CA ARG A 56 15.61 -13.75 -0.35
C ARG A 56 15.39 -14.24 1.08
N LEU A 57 14.17 -14.61 1.45
CA LEU A 57 13.83 -15.02 2.81
C LEU A 57 14.03 -16.53 3.01
N PRO A 58 14.53 -16.97 4.18
CA PRO A 58 14.49 -18.37 4.58
C PRO A 58 13.07 -18.93 4.46
N TYR A 59 12.93 -20.19 4.06
CA TYR A 59 11.63 -20.86 3.85
C TYR A 59 10.66 -20.69 5.02
N ALA A 60 11.19 -20.77 6.26
CA ALA A 60 10.42 -20.59 7.49
C ALA A 60 9.75 -19.21 7.63
N LEU A 61 10.29 -18.16 7.00
CA LEU A 61 9.78 -16.79 7.06
C LEU A 61 8.90 -16.42 5.86
N GLN A 62 8.98 -17.18 4.76
CA GLN A 62 8.24 -16.89 3.53
C GLN A 62 6.73 -16.90 3.76
N GLN A 63 6.20 -17.83 4.57
CA GLN A 63 4.77 -17.86 4.87
C GLN A 63 4.31 -16.59 5.59
N GLY A 64 5.04 -16.16 6.62
CA GLY A 64 4.73 -14.95 7.37
C GLY A 64 4.82 -13.69 6.50
N PHE A 65 5.86 -13.58 5.68
CA PHE A 65 6.00 -12.50 4.71
C PHE A 65 4.87 -12.51 3.67
N ASN A 66 4.50 -13.67 3.14
CA ASN A 66 3.38 -13.80 2.20
C ASN A 66 2.04 -13.42 2.84
N THR A 67 1.84 -13.69 4.13
CA THR A 67 0.65 -13.22 4.86
C THR A 67 0.67 -11.72 5.05
N LEU A 68 1.84 -11.11 5.26
CA LEU A 68 2.01 -9.68 5.46
C LEU A 68 1.79 -8.88 4.17
N THR A 69 2.29 -9.38 3.04
CA THR A 69 2.18 -8.74 1.72
C THR A 69 0.86 -9.06 1.03
N ARG A 70 0.20 -10.17 1.38
CA ARG A 70 -1.19 -10.41 1.02
C ARG A 70 -2.07 -9.48 1.84
N ASN A 71 -2.85 -8.69 1.13
CA ASN A 71 -3.85 -7.78 1.69
C ASN A 71 -4.94 -8.59 2.42
N ASN A 72 -4.66 -9.04 3.64
CA ASN A 72 -5.49 -10.03 4.34
C ASN A 72 -6.91 -9.49 4.66
N ARG A 73 -7.07 -8.16 4.65
CA ARG A 73 -8.37 -7.49 4.79
C ARG A 73 -9.26 -7.56 3.55
N VAL A 74 -8.71 -7.87 2.37
CA VAL A 74 -9.47 -7.97 1.12
C VAL A 74 -10.00 -9.39 0.89
N PHE A 75 -9.38 -10.43 1.48
CA PHE A 75 -9.68 -11.83 1.13
C PHE A 75 -10.13 -12.73 2.29
N ASN A 76 -9.97 -12.34 3.57
CA ASN A 76 -10.26 -13.25 4.69
C ASN A 76 -11.56 -12.98 5.46
N ASN A 77 -12.50 -12.17 4.95
CA ASN A 77 -13.81 -11.93 5.58
C ASN A 77 -13.75 -11.57 7.09
N VAL A 78 -12.61 -11.07 7.57
CA VAL A 78 -12.48 -10.58 8.94
C VAL A 78 -13.11 -9.21 8.96
N GLU A 79 -14.30 -9.12 9.55
CA GLU A 79 -15.06 -7.88 9.68
C GLU A 79 -14.13 -6.78 10.21
N PRO A 80 -13.74 -5.82 9.36
CA PRO A 80 -12.84 -4.76 9.79
C PRO A 80 -13.61 -4.02 10.89
N ARG A 81 -13.05 -3.92 12.11
CA ARG A 81 -13.65 -3.07 13.15
C ARG A 81 -13.89 -1.70 12.52
N VAL A 82 -15.13 -1.42 12.16
CA VAL A 82 -15.48 -0.38 11.15
C VAL A 82 -14.89 0.96 11.57
N ASN A 83 -14.94 1.26 12.87
CA ASN A 83 -14.36 2.46 13.45
C ASN A 83 -12.86 2.57 13.24
N ARG A 84 -12.09 1.49 13.44
CA ARG A 84 -10.63 1.52 13.20
C ARG A 84 -10.31 1.68 11.72
N THR A 85 -11.11 1.10 10.84
CA THR A 85 -10.93 1.22 9.39
C THR A 85 -11.31 2.62 8.89
N LEU A 86 -12.34 3.23 9.45
CA LEU A 86 -12.73 4.61 9.16
C LEU A 86 -11.66 5.61 9.61
N ILE A 87 -11.08 5.42 10.80
CA ILE A 87 -9.98 6.28 11.30
C ILE A 87 -8.77 6.18 10.37
N LEU A 88 -8.33 4.97 10.02
CA LEU A 88 -7.19 4.77 9.12
C LEU A 88 -7.46 5.35 7.71
N ALA A 89 -8.68 5.18 7.19
CA ALA A 89 -9.06 5.76 5.90
C ALA A 89 -9.07 7.29 5.93
N GLN A 90 -9.44 7.90 7.05
CA GLN A 90 -9.46 9.35 7.22
C GLN A 90 -8.04 9.92 7.28
N GLU A 91 -7.14 9.28 8.05
CA GLU A 91 -5.71 9.61 8.07
C GLU A 91 -5.09 9.51 6.66
N GLU A 92 -5.47 8.47 5.90
CA GLU A 92 -4.96 8.25 4.54
C GLU A 92 -5.48 9.29 3.52
N VAL A 93 -6.74 9.72 3.65
CA VAL A 93 -7.29 10.84 2.88
C VAL A 93 -6.52 12.14 3.16
N GLU A 94 -6.14 12.40 4.41
CA GLU A 94 -5.32 13.56 4.77
C GLU A 94 -3.93 13.50 4.15
N PHE A 95 -3.26 12.35 4.19
CA PHE A 95 -1.97 12.16 3.53
C PHE A 95 -2.07 12.35 2.02
N TRP A 96 -3.16 11.90 1.39
CA TRP A 96 -3.37 12.09 -0.05
C TRP A 96 -3.65 13.55 -0.41
N MET A 97 -4.37 14.29 0.44
CA MET A 97 -4.55 15.74 0.25
C MET A 97 -3.21 16.48 0.40
N LEU A 98 -2.39 16.14 1.39
CA LEU A 98 -1.06 16.72 1.59
C LEU A 98 -0.10 16.40 0.44
N ALA A 99 -0.22 15.20 -0.15
CA ALA A 99 0.52 14.81 -1.34
C ALA A 99 0.00 15.48 -2.65
N GLY A 100 -1.01 16.35 -2.56
CA GLY A 100 -1.48 17.17 -3.67
C GLY A 100 -2.60 16.54 -4.50
N ALA A 101 -3.36 15.58 -3.97
CA ALA A 101 -4.52 15.01 -4.64
C ALA A 101 -5.71 16.00 -4.70
N LYS A 102 -5.63 16.99 -5.59
CA LYS A 102 -6.57 18.12 -5.70
C LYS A 102 -8.04 17.71 -5.86
N GLY A 103 -8.31 16.56 -6.50
CA GLY A 103 -9.67 16.02 -6.65
C GLY A 103 -10.28 15.57 -5.32
N LEU A 104 -9.49 15.02 -4.40
CA LEU A 104 -9.93 14.67 -3.04
C LEU A 104 -10.15 15.92 -2.19
N SER A 105 -9.22 16.89 -2.26
CA SER A 105 -9.41 18.19 -1.59
C SER A 105 -10.68 18.90 -2.03
N ALA A 106 -11.01 18.84 -3.33
CA ALA A 106 -12.25 19.41 -3.86
C ALA A 106 -13.51 18.66 -3.34
N LEU A 107 -13.47 17.33 -3.26
CA LEU A 107 -14.57 16.53 -2.71
C LEU A 107 -14.81 16.80 -1.22
N VAL A 108 -13.75 17.00 -0.44
CA VAL A 108 -13.84 17.40 0.97
C VAL A 108 -14.41 18.81 1.09
N ALA A 109 -13.97 19.75 0.24
CA ALA A 109 -14.47 21.12 0.23
C ALA A 109 -15.96 21.22 -0.17
N ILE A 110 -16.49 20.27 -0.96
CA ILE A 110 -17.92 20.19 -1.31
C ILE A 110 -18.78 19.77 -0.09
N ARG A 111 -18.20 19.16 0.94
CA ARG A 111 -18.96 18.59 2.06
C ARG A 111 -19.55 19.62 3.05
N LEU A 112 -19.38 20.93 2.85
CA LEU A 112 -20.15 21.95 3.60
C LEU A 112 -20.56 23.11 2.69
N PRO A 113 -21.85 23.48 2.71
CA PRO A 113 -22.26 24.48 3.70
C PRO A 113 -23.36 23.97 4.64
N GLY A 114 -23.11 24.11 5.96
CA GLY A 114 -24.11 23.99 7.03
C GLY A 114 -24.32 22.58 7.56
#